data_AF-A0A2T1EMU3-F1
#
_entry.id   AF-A0A2T1EMU3-F1
#
_cell.length_a   1.000
_cell.length_b   1.000
_cell.length_c   1.000
_cell.angle_alpha   90.00
_cell.angle_beta   90.00
_cell.angle_gamma   90.00
#
_symmetry.space_group_name_H-M   'P 1'
#
loop_
_entity.id
_entity.type
_entity.pdbx_description
1 polymer ?
#
loop_
_entity_poly.entity_id
_entity_poly.type
_entity_poly.pdbx_seq_one_letter_code
_entity_poly.pdbx_strand_id
1 'polypeptide(L)'
;MLNSAYFQSQLYEAIKLVCKTGDWDYGEAWIPVSDILELSPVWYSRPDTEAIEKFRLCSEAFVIPPNQGLPGRVWAKGQPEWIVDVSARSETYFLRNQIAKACGVKAGFGIPIKCDREVIVVLVFFMRTAGDRKEQKVNFITAIAADLEKSLSLTTALT
;
A
#
# COMPACT_ATOMS: atom_id res chain seq x y z
N MET A 1 -13.82 -4.82 13.38
CA MET A 1 -13.96 -3.58 12.57
C MET A 1 -13.11 -3.62 11.30
N LEU A 2 -11.79 -3.86 11.39
CA LEU A 2 -10.88 -3.93 10.22
C LEU A 2 -11.15 -5.12 9.27
N ASN A 3 -11.66 -6.24 9.77
CA ASN A 3 -12.07 -7.39 8.94
C ASN A 3 -13.54 -7.33 8.50
N SER A 4 -14.22 -6.20 8.71
CA SER A 4 -15.61 -6.08 8.23
C SER A 4 -15.64 -5.94 6.72
N ALA A 5 -16.65 -6.54 6.09
CA ALA A 5 -16.88 -6.41 4.65
C ALA A 5 -17.02 -4.94 4.23
N TYR A 6 -17.58 -4.10 5.10
CA TYR A 6 -17.71 -2.66 4.87
C TYR A 6 -16.35 -1.96 4.78
N PHE A 7 -15.45 -2.19 5.74
CA PHE A 7 -14.12 -1.57 5.70
C PHE A 7 -13.28 -2.06 4.51
N GLN A 8 -13.32 -3.36 4.22
CA GLN A 8 -12.66 -3.91 3.03
C GLN A 8 -13.18 -3.27 1.74
N SER A 9 -14.49 -3.03 1.64
CA SER A 9 -15.09 -2.32 0.50
C SER A 9 -14.62 -0.86 0.39
N GLN A 10 -14.46 -0.14 1.50
CA GLN A 10 -13.91 1.21 1.49
C GLN A 10 -12.46 1.24 1.02
N LEU A 11 -11.62 0.33 1.53
CA LEU A 11 -10.23 0.20 1.08
C LEU A 11 -10.16 -0.11 -0.42
N TYR A 12 -11.02 -1.00 -0.91
CA TYR A 12 -11.07 -1.35 -2.33
C TYR A 12 -11.39 -0.13 -3.20
N GLU A 13 -12.44 0.62 -2.85
CA GLU A 13 -12.83 1.80 -3.64
C GLU A 13 -11.77 2.91 -3.57
N ALA A 14 -11.08 3.08 -2.43
CA ALA A 14 -9.96 4.01 -2.32
C ALA A 14 -8.78 3.61 -3.23
N ILE A 15 -8.34 2.34 -3.16
CA ILE A 15 -7.23 1.85 -3.99
C ILE A 15 -7.58 1.95 -5.48
N LYS A 16 -8.80 1.55 -5.85
CA LYS A 16 -9.32 1.64 -7.21
C LYS A 16 -9.37 3.09 -7.71
N LEU A 17 -9.81 4.04 -6.89
CA LEU A 17 -9.82 5.46 -7.23
C LEU A 17 -8.39 5.98 -7.48
N VAL A 18 -7.43 5.62 -6.61
CA VAL A 18 -6.03 5.99 -6.79
C VAL A 18 -5.48 5.45 -8.11
N CYS A 19 -5.71 4.17 -8.41
CA CYS A 19 -5.19 3.54 -9.63
C CYS A 19 -5.86 4.11 -10.90
N LYS A 20 -7.17 4.41 -10.85
CA LYS A 20 -7.89 4.95 -12.01
C LYS A 20 -7.52 6.39 -12.34
N THR A 21 -7.20 7.20 -11.34
CA THR A 21 -7.03 8.66 -11.48
C THR A 21 -5.58 9.12 -11.35
N GLY A 22 -4.73 8.37 -10.66
CA GLY A 22 -3.39 8.79 -10.25
C GLY A 22 -2.24 8.17 -11.05
N ASP A 23 -2.52 7.47 -12.16
CA ASP A 23 -1.55 6.68 -12.95
C ASP A 23 -0.71 5.75 -12.07
N TRP A 24 -1.39 4.98 -11.21
CA TRP A 24 -0.78 3.90 -10.43
C TRP A 24 -1.25 2.57 -11.02
N ASP A 25 -0.30 1.70 -11.35
CA ASP A 25 -0.57 0.45 -12.05
C ASP A 25 -1.15 -0.62 -11.12
N TYR A 26 -0.82 -0.55 -9.84
CA TYR A 26 -1.21 -1.52 -8.83
C TYR A 26 -1.26 -0.88 -7.45
N GLY A 27 -2.22 -1.30 -6.63
CA GLY A 27 -2.26 -0.96 -5.21
C GLY A 27 -2.79 -2.11 -4.36
N GLU A 28 -2.33 -2.14 -3.11
CA GLU A 28 -2.56 -3.21 -2.13
C GLU A 28 -2.65 -2.63 -0.72
N ALA A 29 -3.24 -3.39 0.20
CA ALA A 29 -3.32 -3.04 1.62
C ALA A 29 -2.61 -4.08 2.49
N TRP A 30 -1.84 -3.61 3.48
CA TRP A 30 -1.20 -4.43 4.50
C TRP A 30 -1.82 -4.13 5.87
N ILE A 31 -2.15 -5.16 6.63
CA ILE A 31 -2.86 -5.06 7.90
C ILE A 31 -1.95 -5.57 9.03
N PRO A 32 -1.76 -4.81 10.12
CA PRO A 32 -1.12 -5.30 11.33
C PRO A 32 -1.87 -6.48 11.94
N VAL A 33 -1.15 -7.56 12.20
CA VAL A 33 -1.62 -8.76 12.90
C VAL A 33 -0.58 -9.09 13.96
N SER A 34 -0.84 -8.74 15.22
CA SER A 34 0.17 -8.79 16.29
C SER A 34 1.43 -7.98 15.92
N ASP A 35 2.61 -8.60 15.87
CA ASP A 35 3.90 -7.94 15.63
C ASP A 35 4.35 -8.01 14.15
N ILE A 36 3.44 -8.30 13.22
CA ILE A 36 3.74 -8.42 11.78
C ILE A 36 2.67 -7.72 10.93
N LEU A 37 2.99 -7.45 9.67
CA LEU A 37 2.02 -7.11 8.63
C LEU A 37 1.70 -8.32 7.77
N GLU A 38 0.41 -8.52 7.53
CA GLU A 38 -0.12 -9.48 6.55
C GLU A 38 -0.75 -8.74 5.36
N LEU A 39 -0.71 -9.35 4.18
CA LEU A 39 -1.35 -8.79 2.99
C LEU A 39 -2.87 -8.98 3.06
N SER A 40 -3.61 -7.91 2.87
CA SER A 40 -5.07 -7.94 2.74
C SER A 40 -5.46 -8.56 1.39
N PRO A 41 -6.62 -9.25 1.30
CA PRO A 41 -7.18 -9.65 -0.01
C PRO A 41 -7.62 -8.44 -0.85
N VAL A 42 -7.60 -7.22 -0.30
CA VAL A 42 -7.99 -6.00 -1.00
C VAL A 42 -6.83 -5.45 -1.83
N TRP A 43 -7.03 -5.42 -3.15
CA TRP A 43 -6.09 -4.87 -4.12
C TRP A 43 -6.83 -4.40 -5.38
N TYR A 44 -6.14 -3.65 -6.23
CA TYR A 44 -6.61 -3.30 -7.56
C TYR A 44 -5.43 -3.09 -8.52
N SER A 45 -5.60 -3.48 -9.78
CA SER A 45 -4.62 -3.27 -10.86
C SER A 45 -5.26 -2.58 -12.06
N ARG A 46 -4.46 -1.75 -12.76
CA ARG A 46 -4.80 -1.23 -14.10
C ARG A 46 -3.51 -0.74 -14.80
N PRO A 47 -3.10 -1.36 -15.92
CA PRO A 47 -3.76 -2.47 -16.60
C PRO A 47 -3.63 -3.77 -15.80
N ASP A 48 -4.62 -4.63 -15.93
CA ASP A 48 -4.53 -5.99 -15.38
C ASP A 48 -3.72 -6.84 -16.34
N THR A 49 -2.48 -7.14 -15.94
CA THR A 49 -1.50 -7.85 -16.77
C THR A 49 -0.94 -9.02 -15.99
N GLU A 50 -0.55 -10.08 -16.69
CA GLU A 50 0.06 -11.27 -16.08
C GLU A 50 1.28 -10.92 -15.19
N ALA A 51 2.05 -9.89 -15.57
CA ALA A 51 3.18 -9.42 -14.76
C ALA A 51 2.74 -8.84 -13.41
N ILE A 52 1.69 -8.00 -13.39
CA ILE A 52 1.16 -7.44 -12.14
C ILE A 52 0.49 -8.53 -11.30
N GLU A 53 -0.21 -9.47 -11.94
CA GLU A 53 -0.79 -10.61 -11.23
C GLU A 53 0.28 -11.49 -10.57
N LYS A 54 1.38 -11.79 -11.26
CA LYS A 54 2.53 -12.52 -10.68
C LYS A 54 3.14 -11.76 -9.50
N PHE A 55 3.25 -10.43 -9.59
CA PHE A 55 3.76 -9.60 -8.49
C PHE A 55 2.82 -9.63 -7.28
N ARG A 56 1.51 -9.55 -7.50
CA ARG A 56 0.47 -9.67 -6.46
C ARG A 56 0.53 -11.04 -5.77
N LEU A 57 0.50 -12.13 -6.54
CA LEU A 57 0.57 -13.49 -6.01
C LEU A 57 1.84 -13.74 -5.21
N CYS A 58 2.98 -13.24 -5.69
CA CYS A 58 4.23 -13.34 -4.94
C CYS A 58 4.15 -12.56 -3.62
N SER A 59 3.46 -11.41 -3.60
CA SER A 59 3.28 -10.61 -2.39
C SER A 59 2.48 -11.32 -1.30
N GLU A 60 1.55 -12.23 -1.65
CA GLU A 60 0.78 -13.04 -0.68
C GLU A 60 1.65 -13.97 0.16
N ALA A 61 2.84 -14.35 -0.33
CA ALA A 61 3.77 -15.21 0.40
C ALA A 61 4.62 -14.45 1.43
N PHE A 62 4.52 -13.13 1.50
CA PHE A 62 5.30 -12.31 2.43
C PHE A 62 4.53 -11.99 3.70
N VAL A 63 5.20 -12.21 4.82
CA VAL A 63 4.89 -11.59 6.11
C VAL A 63 5.96 -10.53 6.37
N ILE A 64 5.56 -9.32 6.74
CA ILE A 64 6.49 -8.19 6.82
C ILE A 64 6.63 -7.71 8.27
N PRO A 65 7.80 -7.91 8.90
CA PRO A 65 8.06 -7.36 10.24
C PRO A 65 8.16 -5.83 10.25
N PRO A 66 8.06 -5.19 11.44
CA PRO A 66 8.31 -3.78 11.61
C PRO A 66 9.68 -3.37 11.05
N ASN A 67 9.75 -2.19 10.43
CA ASN A 67 10.95 -1.63 9.79
C ASN A 67 11.54 -2.43 8.62
N GLN A 68 10.93 -3.54 8.19
CA GLN A 68 11.39 -4.30 7.03
C GLN A 68 10.58 -3.97 5.78
N GLY A 69 11.28 -3.84 4.64
CA GLY A 69 10.64 -3.46 3.38
C GLY A 69 9.91 -2.11 3.45
N LEU A 70 9.23 -1.76 2.36
CA LEU A 70 8.46 -0.52 2.29
C LEU A 70 7.29 -0.48 3.30
N PRO A 71 6.35 -1.44 3.33
CA PRO A 71 5.21 -1.34 4.23
C PRO A 71 5.61 -1.43 5.71
N GLY A 72 6.60 -2.24 6.09
CA GLY A 72 7.05 -2.34 7.48
C GLY A 72 7.71 -1.05 7.99
N ARG A 73 8.44 -0.33 7.14
CA ARG A 73 8.97 1.01 7.49
C ARG A 73 7.89 2.07 7.62
N VAL A 74 6.91 2.06 6.72
CA VAL A 74 5.74 2.97 6.81
C VAL A 74 4.94 2.70 8.07
N TRP A 75 4.73 1.42 8.41
CA TRP A 75 4.05 1.01 9.63
C TRP A 75 4.79 1.51 10.88
N ALA A 76 6.08 1.20 10.99
CA ALA A 76 6.87 1.54 12.17
C ALA A 76 7.06 3.06 12.36
N LYS A 77 7.17 3.83 11.28
CA LYS A 77 7.35 5.29 11.35
C LYS A 77 6.05 6.07 11.42
N GLY A 78 4.93 5.45 11.01
CA GLY A 78 3.66 6.14 10.80
C GLY A 78 3.78 7.30 9.81
N GLN A 79 4.65 7.20 8.80
CA GLN A 79 4.88 8.26 7.81
C GLN A 79 4.91 7.69 6.39
N PRO A 80 4.44 8.46 5.38
CA PRO A 80 4.53 8.03 4.00
C PRO A 80 5.99 7.87 3.54
N GLU A 81 6.25 6.92 2.65
CA GLU A 81 7.58 6.67 2.08
C GLU A 81 7.48 6.45 0.56
N TRP A 82 8.37 7.10 -0.20
CA TRP A 82 8.50 6.94 -1.65
C TRP A 82 9.81 6.25 -2.01
N ILE A 83 9.76 5.32 -2.97
CA ILE A 83 10.93 4.68 -3.57
C ILE A 83 10.87 4.89 -5.08
N VAL A 84 11.89 5.56 -5.63
CA VAL A 84 11.99 5.91 -7.07
C VAL A 84 12.00 4.67 -7.97
N ASP A 85 12.79 3.66 -7.61
CA ASP A 85 12.84 2.37 -8.29
C ASP A 85 13.12 1.26 -7.26
N VAL A 86 12.10 0.48 -6.93
CA VAL A 86 12.13 -0.67 -6.02
C VAL A 86 12.91 -1.85 -6.60
N SER A 87 12.97 -1.98 -7.94
CA SER A 87 13.71 -3.04 -8.62
C SER A 87 15.24 -2.82 -8.60
N ALA A 88 15.67 -1.57 -8.38
CA ALA A 88 17.07 -1.19 -8.24
C ALA A 88 17.55 -1.20 -6.78
N ARG A 89 16.66 -1.42 -5.80
CA ARG A 89 17.02 -1.53 -4.38
C ARG A 89 17.52 -2.94 -4.05
N SER A 90 18.25 -3.07 -2.94
CA SER A 90 18.63 -4.38 -2.40
C SER A 90 17.41 -5.13 -1.88
N GLU A 91 17.52 -6.46 -1.82
CA GLU A 91 16.51 -7.35 -1.23
C GLU A 91 16.24 -7.00 0.24
N THR A 92 17.26 -6.54 0.97
CA THR A 92 17.10 -6.09 2.37
C THR A 92 16.34 -4.78 2.51
N TYR A 93 16.38 -3.90 1.50
CA TYR A 93 15.67 -2.62 1.51
C TYR A 93 14.24 -2.77 0.98
N PHE A 94 14.05 -3.60 -0.04
CA PHE A 94 12.74 -3.94 -0.59
C PHE A 94 12.66 -5.44 -0.81
N LEU A 95 11.98 -6.13 0.12
CA LEU A 95 11.93 -7.60 0.20
C LEU A 95 11.44 -8.27 -1.10
N ARG A 96 10.64 -7.55 -1.88
CA ARG A 96 10.04 -8.02 -3.14
C ARG A 96 10.83 -7.58 -4.38
N ASN A 97 12.13 -7.23 -4.27
CA ASN A 97 12.86 -6.64 -5.38
C ASN A 97 12.98 -7.55 -6.61
N GLN A 98 13.18 -8.86 -6.42
CA GLN A 98 13.45 -9.78 -7.53
C GLN A 98 12.21 -9.92 -8.40
N ILE A 99 11.04 -10.13 -7.78
CA ILE A 99 9.77 -10.18 -8.49
C ILE A 99 9.40 -8.82 -9.09
N ALA A 100 9.69 -7.71 -8.40
CA ALA A 100 9.49 -6.39 -8.99
C ALA A 100 10.32 -6.19 -10.25
N LYS A 101 11.59 -6.62 -10.24
CA LYS A 101 12.48 -6.60 -11.41
C LYS A 101 11.94 -7.47 -12.55
N ALA A 102 11.49 -8.68 -12.25
CA ALA A 102 10.95 -9.61 -13.24
C ALA A 102 9.64 -9.11 -13.88
N CYS A 103 8.76 -8.48 -13.09
CA CYS A 103 7.46 -7.99 -13.55
C CYS A 103 7.49 -6.54 -14.06
N GLY A 104 8.65 -5.88 -13.99
CA GLY A 104 8.81 -4.48 -14.40
C GLY A 104 8.09 -3.49 -13.48
N VAL A 105 7.93 -3.82 -12.19
CA VAL A 105 7.48 -2.88 -11.15
C VAL A 105 8.67 -2.01 -10.74
N LYS A 106 8.45 -0.69 -10.69
CA LYS A 106 9.50 0.32 -10.55
C LYS A 106 9.25 1.21 -9.35
N ALA A 107 8.50 2.30 -9.46
CA ALA A 107 8.30 3.16 -8.30
C ALA A 107 7.31 2.54 -7.29
N GLY A 108 7.50 2.83 -6.01
CA GLY A 108 6.62 2.40 -4.93
C GLY A 108 6.35 3.52 -3.94
N PHE A 109 5.11 3.64 -3.46
CA PHE A 109 4.72 4.60 -2.43
C PHE A 109 3.86 3.92 -1.38
N GLY A 110 4.28 3.99 -0.14
CA GLY A 110 3.50 3.51 1.01
C GLY A 110 2.98 4.67 1.84
N ILE A 111 1.76 4.55 2.34
CA ILE A 111 1.11 5.54 3.21
C ILE A 111 0.36 4.83 4.35
N PRO A 112 0.46 5.30 5.61
CA PRO A 112 -0.30 4.73 6.70
C PRO A 112 -1.73 5.28 6.72
N ILE A 113 -2.68 4.44 7.15
CA ILE A 113 -4.00 4.83 7.62
C ILE A 113 -4.01 4.65 9.13
N LYS A 114 -4.40 5.70 9.87
CA LYS A 114 -4.36 5.74 11.32
C LYS A 114 -5.74 5.85 11.96
N CYS A 115 -5.87 5.26 13.14
CA CYS A 115 -6.97 5.50 14.09
C CYS A 115 -6.33 5.80 15.46
N ASP A 116 -6.71 6.88 16.12
CA ASP A 116 -6.17 7.29 17.44
C ASP A 116 -4.63 7.26 17.54
N ARG A 117 -3.94 7.62 16.45
CA ARG A 117 -2.47 7.63 16.26
C ARG A 117 -1.82 6.27 16.00
N GLU A 118 -2.57 5.18 16.09
CA GLU A 118 -2.11 3.86 15.72
C GLU A 118 -2.30 3.62 14.23
N VAL A 119 -1.29 3.04 13.56
CA VAL A 119 -1.41 2.66 12.15
C VAL A 119 -2.17 1.34 12.08
N ILE A 120 -3.33 1.34 11.44
CA ILE A 120 -4.23 0.19 11.32
C ILE A 120 -4.22 -0.44 9.93
N VAL A 121 -3.74 0.28 8.92
CA VAL A 121 -3.52 -0.21 7.55
C VAL A 121 -2.30 0.51 6.96
N VAL A 122 -1.53 -0.17 6.14
CA VAL A 122 -0.57 0.47 5.22
C VAL A 122 -1.02 0.23 3.79
N LEU A 123 -1.37 1.29 3.08
CA LEU A 123 -1.63 1.22 1.64
C LEU A 123 -0.31 1.35 0.90
N VAL A 124 -0.10 0.52 -0.13
CA VAL A 124 1.09 0.59 -0.98
C VAL A 124 0.65 0.62 -2.43
N PHE A 125 1.23 1.54 -3.20
CA PHE A 125 0.96 1.74 -4.62
C PHE A 125 2.24 1.63 -5.43
N PHE A 126 2.12 1.11 -6.65
CA PHE A 126 3.26 0.88 -7.54
C PHE A 126 3.02 1.39 -8.95
N MET A 127 4.10 1.81 -9.60
CA MET A 127 4.14 2.14 -11.02
C MET A 127 5.17 1.27 -11.73
N ARG A 128 4.96 1.04 -13.02
CA ARG A 128 5.91 0.34 -13.91
C ARG A 128 6.94 1.26 -14.54
N THR A 129 6.83 2.56 -14.28
CA THR A 129 7.84 3.57 -14.60
C THR A 129 8.55 3.99 -13.34
N ALA A 130 9.88 4.08 -13.41
CA ALA A 130 10.65 4.74 -12.36
C ALA A 130 10.39 6.25 -12.44
N GLY A 131 10.39 6.92 -11.30
CA GLY A 131 10.15 8.35 -11.29
C GLY A 131 10.30 8.97 -9.91
N ASP A 132 10.73 10.21 -9.92
CA ASP A 132 10.84 11.01 -8.72
C ASP A 132 9.48 11.25 -8.09
N ARG A 133 9.52 11.51 -6.78
CA ARG A 133 8.36 11.89 -5.99
C ARG A 133 7.70 13.12 -6.62
N LYS A 134 6.49 12.93 -7.16
CA LYS A 134 5.64 14.03 -7.63
C LYS A 134 4.67 14.42 -6.54
N GLU A 135 4.78 15.63 -6.00
CA GLU A 135 3.92 16.11 -4.90
C GLU A 135 2.43 15.99 -5.23
N GLN A 136 2.03 16.18 -6.49
CA GLN A 136 0.62 16.00 -6.90
C GLN A 136 0.12 14.57 -6.65
N LYS A 137 0.93 13.54 -6.93
CA LYS A 137 0.57 12.13 -6.68
C LYS A 137 0.52 11.84 -5.18
N VAL A 138 1.49 12.36 -4.43
CA VAL A 138 1.55 12.21 -2.97
C VAL A 138 0.35 12.87 -2.31
N ASN A 139 0.03 14.10 -2.67
CA ASN A 139 -1.08 14.86 -2.10
C ASN A 139 -2.42 14.20 -2.41
N PHE A 140 -2.61 13.67 -3.62
CA PHE A 140 -3.83 12.96 -3.98
C PHE A 140 -4.07 11.72 -3.11
N ILE A 141 -3.05 10.86 -2.97
CA ILE A 141 -3.16 9.67 -2.12
C ILE A 141 -3.32 10.06 -0.64
N THR A 142 -2.61 11.11 -0.19
CA THR A 142 -2.70 11.60 1.19
C THR A 142 -4.10 12.10 1.52
N ALA A 143 -4.78 12.78 0.59
CA ALA A 143 -6.16 13.19 0.78
C ALA A 143 -7.12 12.00 0.94
N ILE A 144 -6.97 10.98 0.08
CA ILE A 144 -7.79 9.75 0.16
C ILE A 144 -7.53 9.00 1.47
N ALA A 145 -6.28 8.89 1.90
CA ALA A 145 -5.93 8.29 3.18
C ALA A 145 -6.60 9.04 4.34
N ALA A 146 -6.52 10.37 4.37
CA ALA A 146 -7.15 11.18 5.41
C ALA A 146 -8.68 11.02 5.44
N ASP A 147 -9.33 10.83 4.29
CA ASP A 147 -10.78 10.59 4.24
C ASP A 147 -11.18 9.21 4.79
N LEU A 148 -10.35 8.18 4.57
CA LEU A 148 -10.52 6.88 5.22
C LEU A 148 -10.36 6.99 6.75
N GLU A 149 -9.33 7.69 7.22
CA GLU A 149 -9.07 7.90 8.66
C GLU A 149 -10.26 8.60 9.36
N LYS A 150 -10.84 9.60 8.72
CA LYS A 150 -12.05 10.28 9.23
C LYS A 150 -13.24 9.33 9.32
N SER A 151 -13.48 8.50 8.31
CA SER A 151 -14.59 7.54 8.30
C SER A 151 -14.47 6.51 9.43
N LEU A 152 -13.25 6.07 9.72
CA LEU A 152 -12.94 5.13 10.81
C LEU A 152 -13.17 5.75 12.19
N SER A 153 -12.73 6.99 12.38
CA SER A 153 -12.89 7.73 13.64
C SER A 153 -14.37 7.94 14.00
N LEU A 154 -15.22 8.21 13.00
CA LEU A 154 -16.67 8.36 13.20
C LEU A 154 -17.37 7.05 13.58
N THR A 155 -16.88 5.91 13.06
CA THR A 155 -17.47 4.60 13.34
C THR A 155 -17.21 4.17 14.78
N THR A 156 -16.01 4.42 15.30
CA THR A 156 -15.61 4.10 16.67
C THR A 156 -16.33 4.98 17.71
N ALA A 157 -16.64 6.24 17.36
CA ALA A 157 -17.38 7.14 18.25
C ALA A 157 -18.88 6.78 18.43
N LEU A 158 -19.42 5.91 17.57
CA LEU A 158 -20.84 5.51 17.56
C LEU A 158 -21.09 4.13 18.20
N THR A 159 -20.06 3.46 18.69
CA THR A 159 -20.11 2.16 19.37
C THR A 159 -19.68 2.27 20.81
#